data_AF-A0A1H3K464-F1
#
_entry.id   AF-A0A1H3K464-F1
#
_cell.length_a   1.000
_cell.length_b   1.000
_cell.length_c   1.000
_cell.angle_alpha   90.00
_cell.angle_beta   90.00
_cell.angle_gamma   90.00
#
_symmetry.space_group_name_H-M   'P 1'
#
loop_
_entity.id
_entity.type
_entity.pdbx_description
1 polymer ?
#
loop_
_entity_poly.entity_id
_entity_poly.type
_entity_poly.pdbx_seq_one_letter_code
_entity_poly.pdbx_strand_id
1 'polypeptide(L)' 'MFDAVDENTVDEEQARTVGALYYAMQVGVVIQWLLDPDNAPTPDDLVTGLRAIAKQATDHD' A
#
# COMPACT_ATOMS: atom_id res chain seq x y z
N MET A 1 -0.14 13.64 -9.82
CA MET A 1 -1.54 13.94 -9.46
C MET A 1 -2.18 12.59 -9.19
N PHE A 2 -2.55 12.32 -7.94
CA PHE A 2 -3.29 11.09 -7.63
C PHE A 2 -4.68 11.27 -8.21
N ASP A 3 -5.06 10.43 -9.17
CA ASP A 3 -6.42 10.42 -9.68
C ASP A 3 -7.29 9.92 -8.52
N ALA A 4 -7.98 10.84 -7.86
CA ALA A 4 -8.79 10.51 -6.71
C ALA A 4 -9.95 9.65 -7.20
N VAL A 5 -10.02 8.42 -6.71
CA VAL A 5 -11.20 7.56 -6.87
C VAL A 5 -12.41 8.38 -6.39
N ASP A 6 -13.51 8.39 -7.17
CA ASP A 6 -14.73 9.11 -6.79
C ASP A 6 -15.15 8.65 -5.39
N GLU A 7 -15.22 9.58 -4.43
CA GLU A 7 -15.55 9.28 -3.03
C GLU A 7 -16.91 8.58 -2.89
N ASN A 8 -17.82 8.72 -3.87
CA ASN A 8 -19.11 8.03 -3.90
C ASN A 8 -19.02 6.57 -4.39
N THR A 9 -17.86 6.12 -4.87
CA THR A 9 -17.64 4.75 -5.37
C THR A 9 -16.93 3.85 -4.37
N VAL A 10 -16.47 4.40 -3.24
CA VAL A 10 -15.77 3.66 -2.19
C VAL A 10 -16.70 3.52 -0.98
N ASP A 11 -17.04 2.29 -0.63
CA ASP A 11 -17.80 2.00 0.58
C ASP A 11 -17.01 2.41 1.85
N GLU A 12 -17.70 2.80 2.92
CA GLU A 12 -17.06 3.28 4.16
C GLU A 12 -16.15 2.21 4.79
N GLU A 13 -16.55 0.94 4.72
CA GLU A 13 -15.74 -0.17 5.23
C GLU A 13 -14.48 -0.35 4.37
N GLN A 14 -14.63 -0.25 3.05
CA GLN A 14 -13.52 -0.30 2.11
C GLN A 14 -12.55 0.87 2.33
N ALA A 15 -13.04 2.10 2.50
CA ALA A 15 -12.21 3.27 2.78
C ALA A 15 -11.43 3.10 4.09
N ARG A 16 -12.09 2.61 5.14
CA ARG A 16 -11.46 2.35 6.44
C ARG A 16 -10.37 1.30 6.37
N THR A 17 -10.64 0.16 5.74
CA THR A 17 -9.72 -0.98 5.69
C THR A 17 -8.51 -0.67 4.80
N VAL A 18 -8.73 -0.07 3.63
CA VAL A 18 -7.68 0.38 2.72
C VAL A 18 -6.83 1.48 3.35
N GLY A 19 -7.46 2.47 4.01
CA GLY A 19 -6.75 3.54 4.71
C GLY A 19 -5.86 3.02 5.84
N ALA A 20 -6.35 2.04 6.63
CA ALA A 20 -5.56 1.40 7.68
C ALA A 20 -4.34 0.65 7.12
N LEU A 21 -4.49 -0.04 5.99
CA LEU A 21 -3.39 -0.70 5.30
C LEU A 21 -2.34 0.29 4.81
N TYR A 22 -2.76 1.36 4.13
CA TYR A 22 -1.85 2.42 3.69
C TYR A 22 -1.07 3.03 4.85
N TYR A 23 -1.76 3.32 5.96
CA TYR A 23 -1.11 3.88 7.14
C TYR A 23 -0.08 2.92 7.74
N ALA A 24 -0.40 1.63 7.88
CA ALA A 24 0.53 0.63 8.38
C ALA A 24 1.77 0.49 7.48
N MET A 25 1.58 0.48 6.16
CA MET A 25 2.68 0.46 5.20
C MET A 25 3.55 1.71 5.29
N GLN A 26 2.94 2.89 5.35
CA GLN A 26 3.65 4.17 5.45
C GLN A 26 4.53 4.21 6.70
N VAL A 27 3.99 3.82 7.86
CA VAL A 27 4.75 3.74 9.11
C VAL A 27 5.89 2.73 9.02
N GLY A 28 5.64 1.54 8.45
CA GLY A 28 6.65 0.51 8.27
C GLY A 28 7.84 1.00 7.42
N VAL A 29 7.56 1.63 6.28
CA VAL A 29 8.60 2.19 5.39
C VAL A 29 9.41 3.26 6.10
N VAL A 30 8.76 4.17 6.82
CA VAL A 30 9.46 5.22 7.58
C VAL A 30 10.39 4.60 8.64
N ILE A 31 9.92 3.59 9.37
CA ILE A 31 10.75 2.89 10.37
C ILE A 31 11.95 2.20 9.71
N GLN A 32 11.75 1.53 8.57
CA GLN A 32 12.84 0.87 7.84
C GLN A 32 13.91 1.87 7.40
N TRP A 33 13.51 3.04 6.88
CA TRP A 33 14.42 4.13 6.54
C TRP A 33 15.16 4.71 7.74
N LEU A 34 14.53 4.78 8.91
CA LEU A 34 15.17 5.27 10.14
C LEU A 34 16.19 4.27 10.72
N LEU A 35 15.95 2.97 10.54
CA LEU A 35 16.79 1.92 11.12
C LEU A 35 17.96 1.54 10.21
N ASP A 36 17.72 1.39 8.91
CA ASP A 36 18.72 0.98 7.92
C ASP A 36 18.38 1.58 6.55
N PRO A 37 18.79 2.84 6.28
CA PRO A 37 18.46 3.51 5.03
C PRO A 37 19.12 2.86 3.81
N ASP A 38 20.23 2.14 3.97
CA ASP A 38 20.95 1.51 2.86
C ASP A 38 20.19 0.28 2.34
N ASN A 39 19.35 -0.35 3.18
CA ASN A 39 18.53 -1.50 2.82
C ASN A 39 17.02 -1.22 2.87
N ALA A 40 16.63 0.04 3.06
CA ALA A 40 15.23 0.42 3.05
C ALA A 40 14.60 0.20 1.65
N PRO A 41 13.33 -0.19 1.57
CA PRO A 41 12.70 -0.47 0.30
C PRO A 41 12.61 0.78 -0.59
N THR A 42 12.91 0.58 -1.87
CA THR A 42 12.73 1.61 -2.89
C THR A 42 11.26 1.71 -3.34
N PRO A 43 10.85 2.80 -4.00
CA PRO A 43 9.51 2.89 -4.59
C PRO A 43 9.18 1.72 -5.53
N ASP A 44 10.16 1.26 -6.31
CA ASP A 44 9.97 0.14 -7.23
C ASP A 44 9.77 -1.19 -6.49
N ASP A 45 10.46 -1.41 -5.37
CA ASP A 45 10.24 -2.60 -4.52
C ASP A 45 8.81 -2.62 -3.97
N LEU A 46 8.33 -1.47 -3.48
CA LEU A 46 6.98 -1.34 -2.93
C LEU A 46 5.91 -1.60 -3.99
N VAL A 47 6.04 -1.00 -5.17
CA VAL A 47 5.09 -1.19 -6.29
C VAL A 47 5.13 -2.63 -6.80
N THR A 48 6.32 -3.23 -6.91
CA THR A 48 6.49 -4.61 -7.35
C THR A 48 5.85 -5.58 -6.36
N GLY A 49 6.11 -5.41 -5.06
CA GLY A 49 5.51 -6.21 -3.99
C GLY A 49 3.99 -6.10 -3.97
N LEU A 50 3.44 -4.87 -4.06
CA LEU A 50 2.00 -4.65 -4.04
C LEU A 50 1.30 -5.30 -5.24
N ARG A 51 1.88 -5.22 -6.44
CA ARG A 51 1.35 -5.92 -7.63
C ARG A 51 1.35 -7.43 -7.46
N ALA A 52 2.39 -8.00 -6.84
CA ALA A 52 2.47 -9.43 -6.59
C ALA A 52 1.40 -9.89 -5.57
N ILE A 53 1.11 -9.08 -4.54
CA ILE A 53 0.02 -9.35 -3.59
C ILE A 53 -1.34 -9.26 -4.29
N ALA A 54 -1.59 -8.17 -5.04
CA ALA A 54 -2.85 -7.96 -5.74
C ALA A 54 -3.15 -9.09 -6.73
N LYS A 55 -2.13 -9.53 -7.50
CA LYS A 55 -2.26 -10.67 -8.40
C LYS A 55 -2.67 -11.94 -7.67
N GLN A 56 -2.04 -12.25 -6.54
CA GLN A 56 -2.42 -13.42 -5.74
C GLN A 56 -3.83 -13.29 -5.16
N ALA A 57 -4.23 -12.11 -4.71
CA ALA A 57 -5.57 -11.87 -4.18
C ALA A 57 -6.65 -12.09 -5.24
N THR A 58 -6.38 -11.76 -6.52
CA THR A 58 -7.32 -11.98 -7.63
C THR A 58 -7.26 -13.38 -8.22
N ASP A 59 -6.14 -14.10 -8.09
CA ASP A 59 -5.97 -15.48 -8.57
C ASP A 59 -6.62 -16.52 -7.61
N HIS A 60 -7.04 -16.09 -6.42
CA HIS A 60 -7.69 -16.90 -5.39
C HIS A 60 -9.23 -16.82 -5.36
N ASP A 61 -9.83 -16.13 -6.34
CA ASP A 61 -11.27 -16.17 -6.69
C ASP A 61 -11.55 -17.20 -7.81
#